data_AF-A0AAV9IUK7-F1
#
_entry.id   AF-A0AAV9IUK7-F1
#
_cell.length_a   1.000
_cell.length_b   1.000
_cell.length_c   1.000
_cell.angle_alpha   90.00
_cell.angle_beta   90.00
_cell.angle_gamma   90.00
#
_symmetry.space_group_name_H-M   'P 1'
#
loop_
_entity.id
_entity.type
_entity.pdbx_description
1 polymer ?
#
loop_
_entity_poly.entity_id
_entity_poly.type
_entity_poly.pdbx_seq_one_letter_code
_entity_poly.pdbx_strand_id
1 'polypeptide(L)'
;MIDHLGTGSAHLGGRSVAAFVAAPVRTTGWAGWRSRLCRKLSVRCAPRSSPSLRLRVATPSGSGRAPPPLTAAIAGTGAISAVFGPLLDALHTQYGVLVYHHPTVQLDWGAVHVATAWWAVVLFAAAGAGIAGLALHEHPPPPSSFDRRAVAGTGLSIILFTLQYAQSAWMAAQGTYSPTVLVMALGVTAMVTMFTAIGASPSAPLPYSRLTAAAAVAGPLVELVLIRVLHLYHYARPDWQGIPWWIVPLYATGSVVVGRLAATLYSAMERVQAPSHRK
;
A
#
# COMPACT_ATOMS: atom_id res chain seq x y z
N MET A 1 -3.61 59.12 5.55
CA MET A 1 -4.55 59.39 4.45
C MET A 1 -4.23 58.43 3.32
N ILE A 2 -4.76 57.21 3.41
CA ILE A 2 -5.07 56.24 2.36
C ILE A 2 -5.95 55.21 3.10
N ASP A 3 -7.15 55.08 2.58
CA ASP A 3 -8.32 54.47 3.20
C ASP A 3 -8.40 52.95 3.03
N HIS A 4 -9.01 52.33 4.04
CA HIS A 4 -9.97 51.22 3.96
C HIS A 4 -9.87 50.18 2.83
N LEU A 5 -9.39 48.99 3.18
CA LEU A 5 -9.84 47.70 2.64
C LEU A 5 -10.19 46.85 3.87
N GLY A 6 -11.46 46.59 4.21
CA GLY A 6 -12.44 45.90 3.38
C GLY A 6 -12.63 44.48 3.92
N THR A 7 -13.09 44.36 5.18
CA THR A 7 -13.38 43.08 5.83
C THR A 7 -14.71 42.50 5.31
N GLY A 8 -14.63 41.67 4.28
CA GLY A 8 -15.76 40.87 3.81
C GLY A 8 -15.94 39.60 4.64
N SER A 9 -16.78 39.65 5.67
CA SER A 9 -17.23 38.45 6.39
C SER A 9 -18.30 37.72 5.56
N ALA A 10 -17.92 36.60 4.95
CA ALA A 10 -18.88 35.69 4.32
C ALA A 10 -19.55 34.82 5.40
N HIS A 11 -20.79 35.18 5.74
CA HIS A 11 -21.71 34.36 6.52
C HIS A 11 -22.13 33.14 5.68
N LEU A 12 -21.54 31.97 5.94
CA LEU A 12 -22.06 30.70 5.41
C LEU A 12 -23.07 30.13 6.41
N GLY A 13 -24.32 30.05 5.94
CA GLY A 13 -25.48 29.60 6.69
C GLY A 13 -25.34 28.16 7.19
N GLY A 14 -25.71 27.98 8.46
CA GLY A 14 -25.85 26.68 9.09
C GLY A 14 -26.96 25.87 8.44
N ARG A 15 -26.64 24.63 8.06
CA ARG A 15 -27.61 23.56 7.87
C ARG A 15 -27.37 22.51 8.95
N SER A 16 -28.31 22.44 9.89
CA SER A 16 -28.45 21.35 10.84
C SER A 16 -28.64 20.03 10.10
N VAL A 17 -27.72 19.09 10.29
CA VAL A 17 -27.90 17.69 9.89
C VAL A 17 -28.40 16.94 11.11
N ALA A 18 -29.68 16.57 11.06
CA ALA A 18 -30.36 15.79 12.07
C ALA A 18 -29.82 14.35 12.13
N ALA A 19 -29.97 13.78 13.32
CA ALA A 19 -29.47 12.49 13.79
C ALA A 19 -29.78 11.29 12.86
N PHE A 20 -28.75 10.48 12.60
CA PHE A 20 -28.91 9.11 12.11
C PHE A 20 -28.86 8.16 13.32
N VAL A 21 -30.02 7.60 13.67
CA VAL A 21 -30.12 6.54 14.67
C VAL A 21 -29.66 5.23 14.03
N ALA A 22 -28.59 4.64 14.59
CA ALA A 22 -28.07 3.36 14.15
C ALA A 22 -29.00 2.22 14.60
N ALA A 23 -29.55 1.47 13.64
CA ALA A 23 -30.18 0.18 13.91
C ALA A 23 -29.11 -0.93 13.95
N PRO A 24 -29.22 -1.94 14.83
CA PRO A 24 -28.26 -3.03 14.91
C PRO A 24 -28.38 -3.96 13.69
N VAL A 25 -27.30 -4.08 12.92
CA VAL A 25 -27.16 -5.07 11.85
C VAL A 25 -26.96 -6.45 12.46
N ARG A 26 -27.99 -7.30 12.37
CA ARG A 26 -27.88 -8.74 12.66
C ARG A 26 -27.05 -9.42 11.57
N THR A 27 -25.84 -9.87 11.90
CA THR A 27 -25.00 -10.69 11.02
C THR A 27 -25.42 -12.15 11.12
N THR A 28 -26.39 -12.58 10.30
CA THR A 28 -26.68 -14.01 10.10
C THR A 28 -26.17 -14.47 8.73
N GLY A 29 -25.13 -15.31 8.75
CA GLY A 29 -25.01 -16.48 7.85
C GLY A 29 -24.65 -16.27 6.38
N TRP A 30 -23.40 -15.89 6.08
CA TRP A 30 -22.85 -15.91 4.70
C TRP A 30 -22.20 -17.26 4.29
N ALA A 31 -22.17 -18.26 5.17
CA ALA A 31 -21.48 -19.53 4.90
C ALA A 31 -22.28 -20.56 4.05
N GLY A 32 -23.57 -20.32 3.76
CA GLY A 32 -24.47 -21.37 3.24
C GLY A 32 -24.62 -21.50 1.71
N TRP A 33 -24.23 -20.50 0.91
CA TRP A 33 -24.63 -20.43 -0.51
C TRP A 33 -23.63 -21.02 -1.52
N ARG A 34 -22.37 -21.21 -1.14
CA ARG A 34 -21.32 -21.66 -2.09
C ARG A 34 -21.35 -23.15 -2.42
N SER A 35 -22.02 -23.99 -1.63
CA SER A 35 -21.98 -25.45 -1.80
C SER A 35 -22.98 -26.01 -2.82
N ARG A 36 -23.94 -25.22 -3.33
CA ARG A 36 -25.04 -25.75 -4.18
C ARG A 36 -24.87 -25.55 -5.69
N LEU A 37 -24.00 -24.65 -6.17
CA LEU A 37 -23.90 -24.36 -7.61
C LEU A 37 -22.81 -25.13 -8.38
N CYS A 38 -21.83 -25.76 -7.73
CA CYS A 38 -20.74 -26.45 -8.45
C CYS A 38 -21.04 -27.93 -8.82
N ARG A 39 -22.25 -28.45 -8.54
CA ARG A 39 -22.51 -29.90 -8.66
C ARG A 39 -23.33 -30.32 -9.90
N LYS A 40 -23.52 -29.46 -10.92
CA LYS A 40 -24.49 -29.79 -12.00
C LYS A 40 -24.07 -29.64 -13.47
N LEU A 41 -22.79 -29.45 -13.81
CA LEU A 41 -22.39 -29.48 -15.23
C LEU A 41 -21.05 -30.20 -15.43
N SER A 42 -21.10 -31.53 -15.40
CA SER A 42 -20.03 -32.40 -15.89
C SER A 42 -20.36 -32.85 -17.32
N VAL A 43 -20.03 -32.02 -18.31
CA VAL A 43 -20.02 -32.43 -19.73
C VAL A 43 -18.60 -32.94 -20.03
N ARG A 44 -18.48 -34.25 -20.28
CA ARG A 44 -17.23 -34.87 -20.76
C ARG A 44 -17.19 -34.72 -22.28
N CYS A 45 -16.25 -33.93 -22.79
CA CYS A 45 -15.82 -33.99 -24.19
C CYS A 45 -14.46 -34.68 -24.26
N ALA A 46 -14.34 -35.72 -25.08
CA ALA A 46 -13.07 -36.42 -25.33
C ALA A 46 -12.15 -35.59 -26.24
N PRO A 47 -10.81 -35.63 -26.05
CA PRO A 47 -9.89 -34.86 -26.87
C PRO A 47 -9.54 -35.57 -28.19
N ARG A 48 -9.61 -34.81 -29.29
CA ARG A 48 -9.14 -35.18 -30.63
C ARG A 48 -7.66 -34.80 -30.74
N SER A 49 -6.80 -35.78 -31.03
CA SER A 49 -5.35 -35.60 -31.12
C SER A 49 -4.94 -35.01 -32.47
N SER A 50 -4.42 -33.77 -32.46
CA SER A 50 -3.72 -33.17 -33.60
C SER A 50 -2.22 -33.07 -33.32
N PRO A 51 -1.34 -33.43 -34.28
CA PRO A 51 0.10 -33.35 -34.10
C PRO A 51 0.55 -31.88 -34.15
N SER A 52 1.08 -31.36 -33.04
CA SER A 52 1.63 -30.00 -32.98
C SER A 52 3.12 -30.02 -33.30
N LEU A 53 3.48 -29.33 -34.38
CA LEU A 53 4.85 -29.02 -34.78
C LEU A 53 5.50 -28.17 -33.67
N ARG A 54 6.43 -28.76 -32.90
CA ARG A 54 7.14 -28.03 -31.85
C ARG A 54 8.37 -27.34 -32.43
N LEU A 55 8.23 -26.04 -32.66
CA LEU A 55 9.36 -25.15 -32.90
C LEU A 55 10.26 -25.14 -31.64
N ARG A 56 11.43 -25.77 -31.70
CA ARG A 56 12.47 -25.63 -30.66
C ARG A 56 13.12 -24.26 -30.83
N VAL A 57 12.65 -23.27 -30.08
CA VAL A 57 13.39 -22.02 -29.87
C VAL A 57 14.63 -22.38 -29.04
N ALA A 58 15.81 -22.17 -29.62
CA ALA A 58 17.07 -22.38 -28.92
C ALA A 58 17.18 -21.36 -27.77
N THR A 59 17.04 -21.83 -26.53
CA THR A 59 17.28 -21.02 -25.35
C THR A 59 18.78 -20.80 -25.17
N PRO A 60 19.25 -19.56 -25.00
CA PRO A 60 20.67 -19.25 -24.79
C PRO A 60 21.19 -19.98 -23.54
N SER A 61 22.27 -20.74 -23.69
CA SER A 61 22.89 -21.55 -22.62
C SER A 61 23.76 -20.70 -21.68
N GLY A 62 23.25 -19.57 -21.21
CA GLY A 62 23.88 -18.80 -20.16
C GLY A 62 23.62 -19.48 -18.83
N SER A 63 24.64 -20.09 -18.21
CA SER A 63 24.60 -20.76 -16.91
C SER A 63 24.40 -19.83 -15.71
N GLY A 64 23.77 -18.68 -15.91
CA GLY A 64 23.39 -17.76 -14.84
C GLY A 64 22.35 -18.43 -13.95
N ARG A 65 22.77 -18.93 -12.79
CA ARG A 65 21.87 -19.47 -11.78
C ARG A 65 20.92 -18.33 -11.36
N ALA A 66 19.62 -18.49 -11.65
CA ALA A 66 18.63 -17.51 -11.22
C ALA A 66 18.72 -17.31 -9.69
N PRO A 67 18.54 -16.07 -9.19
CA PRO A 67 18.55 -15.81 -7.76
C PRO A 67 17.45 -16.61 -7.05
N PRO A 68 17.65 -16.99 -5.78
CA PRO A 68 16.61 -17.65 -4.99
C PRO A 68 15.31 -16.81 -4.97
N PRO A 69 14.12 -17.43 -4.95
CA PRO A 69 12.84 -16.71 -4.95
C PRO A 69 12.74 -15.66 -3.84
N LEU A 70 13.32 -15.94 -2.67
CA LEU A 70 13.37 -15.02 -1.53
C LEU A 70 14.10 -13.72 -1.87
N THR A 71 15.34 -13.81 -2.36
CA THR A 71 16.16 -12.65 -2.72
C THR A 71 15.49 -11.84 -3.83
N ALA A 72 14.94 -12.53 -4.83
CA ALA A 72 14.26 -11.88 -5.92
C ALA A 72 12.97 -11.16 -5.46
N ALA A 73 12.20 -11.74 -4.53
CA ALA A 73 10.98 -11.12 -4.00
C ALA A 73 11.29 -9.88 -3.14
N ILE A 74 12.33 -9.95 -2.30
CA ILE A 74 12.80 -8.81 -1.51
C ILE A 74 13.26 -7.67 -2.43
N ALA A 75 14.13 -7.97 -3.39
CA ALA A 75 14.63 -6.97 -4.35
C ALA A 75 13.49 -6.40 -5.21
N GLY A 76 12.58 -7.24 -5.68
CA GLY A 76 11.40 -6.84 -6.46
C GLY A 76 10.47 -5.94 -5.66
N THR A 77 10.26 -6.22 -4.37
CA THR A 77 9.45 -5.38 -3.49
C THR A 77 10.12 -4.03 -3.27
N GLY A 78 11.43 -4.01 -2.99
CA GLY A 78 12.20 -2.76 -2.88
C GLY A 78 12.13 -1.93 -4.17
N ALA A 79 12.28 -2.54 -5.34
CA ALA A 79 12.19 -1.83 -6.62
C ALA A 79 10.78 -1.23 -6.86
N ILE A 80 9.71 -1.97 -6.54
CA ILE A 80 8.34 -1.44 -6.64
C ILE A 80 8.14 -0.29 -5.65
N SER A 81 8.61 -0.42 -4.41
CA SER A 81 8.53 0.64 -3.41
C SER A 81 9.33 1.88 -3.80
N ALA A 82 10.48 1.73 -4.46
CA ALA A 82 11.27 2.84 -5.00
C ALA A 82 10.48 3.72 -6.00
N VAL A 83 9.52 3.12 -6.71
CA VAL A 83 8.66 3.83 -7.67
C VAL A 83 7.40 4.33 -6.99
N PHE A 84 6.65 3.45 -6.33
CA PHE A 84 5.36 3.78 -5.73
C PHE A 84 5.47 4.70 -4.53
N GLY A 85 6.51 4.57 -3.71
CA GLY A 85 6.71 5.41 -2.52
C GLY A 85 6.77 6.90 -2.87
N PRO A 86 7.72 7.34 -3.72
CA PRO A 86 7.78 8.73 -4.17
C PRO A 86 6.52 9.21 -4.89
N LEU A 87 5.82 8.35 -5.65
CA LEU A 87 4.55 8.71 -6.30
C LEU A 87 3.42 8.94 -5.29
N LEU A 88 3.38 8.18 -4.20
CA LEU A 88 2.43 8.43 -3.11
C LEU A 88 2.80 9.69 -2.33
N ASP A 89 4.08 9.85 -2.02
CA ASP A 89 4.60 11.02 -1.32
C ASP A 89 4.38 12.32 -2.12
N ALA A 90 4.45 12.24 -3.45
CA ALA A 90 4.09 13.33 -4.34
C ALA A 90 2.68 13.87 -4.08
N LEU A 91 1.72 13.06 -3.63
CA LEU A 91 0.40 13.54 -3.23
C LEU A 91 0.51 14.52 -2.06
N HIS A 92 1.36 14.26 -1.05
CA HIS A 92 1.56 15.21 0.04
C HIS A 92 2.20 16.50 -0.45
N THR A 93 3.11 16.45 -1.41
CA THR A 93 3.67 17.68 -2.01
C THR A 93 2.67 18.45 -2.86
N GLN A 94 1.85 17.75 -3.64
CA GLN A 94 0.80 18.33 -4.47
C GLN A 94 -0.22 19.11 -3.63
N TYR A 95 -0.57 18.58 -2.47
CA TYR A 95 -1.50 19.21 -1.54
C TYR A 95 -0.83 20.20 -0.58
N GLY A 96 0.47 20.47 -0.72
CA GLY A 96 1.23 21.37 0.16
C GLY A 96 1.31 20.90 1.62
N VAL A 97 1.11 19.61 1.86
CA VAL A 97 1.19 19.00 3.21
C VAL A 97 2.65 18.79 3.59
N LEU A 98 3.48 18.39 2.64
CA LEU A 98 4.92 18.15 2.79
C LEU A 98 5.69 19.03 1.80
N VAL A 99 6.76 19.66 2.25
CA VAL A 99 7.61 20.52 1.41
C VAL A 99 9.08 20.14 1.57
N TYR A 100 9.66 19.61 0.50
CA TYR A 100 11.11 19.37 0.41
C TYR A 100 11.88 20.68 0.33
N HIS A 101 12.99 20.78 1.08
CA HIS A 101 13.86 21.96 1.00
C HIS A 101 14.68 21.99 -0.29
N HIS A 102 15.10 20.81 -0.78
CA HIS A 102 15.89 20.66 -2.01
C HIS A 102 15.35 19.49 -2.85
N PRO A 103 14.18 19.64 -3.49
CA PRO A 103 13.65 18.62 -4.39
C PRO A 103 14.55 18.47 -5.62
N THR A 104 14.82 17.24 -6.04
CA THR A 104 15.61 16.95 -7.24
C THR A 104 14.77 16.62 -8.45
N VAL A 105 13.54 16.14 -8.22
CA VAL A 105 12.55 15.93 -9.27
C VAL A 105 11.39 16.85 -8.95
N GLN A 106 11.09 17.76 -9.88
CA GLN A 106 9.92 18.61 -9.86
C GLN A 106 9.23 18.49 -11.20
N LEU A 107 7.95 18.13 -11.18
CA LEU A 107 7.10 18.06 -12.35
C LEU A 107 5.88 18.94 -12.11
N ASP A 108 5.78 19.97 -12.93
CA ASP A 108 4.66 20.90 -12.97
C ASP A 108 3.86 20.67 -14.24
N TRP A 109 2.62 20.18 -14.10
CA TRP A 109 1.71 19.99 -15.22
C TRP A 109 0.30 20.47 -14.88
N GLY A 110 0.03 21.74 -15.20
CA GLY A 110 -1.27 22.37 -14.95
C GLY A 110 -1.57 22.44 -13.45
N ALA A 111 -2.59 21.70 -13.00
CA ALA A 111 -2.97 21.62 -11.59
C ALA A 111 -2.20 20.54 -10.79
N VAL A 112 -1.26 19.84 -11.43
CA VAL A 112 -0.46 18.77 -10.82
C VAL A 112 0.94 19.31 -10.54
N HIS A 113 1.28 19.42 -9.25
CA HIS A 113 2.63 19.70 -8.77
C HIS A 113 3.16 18.46 -8.06
N VAL A 114 4.26 17.90 -8.54
CA VAL A 114 4.92 16.74 -7.95
C VAL A 114 6.36 17.12 -7.63
N ALA A 115 6.73 17.06 -6.36
CA ALA A 115 8.11 17.28 -5.92
C ALA A 115 8.61 16.07 -5.12
N THR A 116 9.82 15.59 -5.41
CA THR A 116 10.47 14.55 -4.60
C THR A 116 11.98 14.69 -4.65
N ALA A 117 12.66 14.12 -3.65
CA ALA A 117 14.11 14.07 -3.57
C ALA A 117 14.65 12.69 -3.95
N TRP A 118 15.83 12.63 -4.58
CA TRP A 118 16.45 11.37 -5.02
C TRP A 118 16.67 10.39 -3.85
N TRP A 119 16.96 10.91 -2.65
CA TRP A 119 17.18 10.07 -1.47
C TRP A 119 15.88 9.44 -0.98
N ALA A 120 14.71 10.03 -1.28
CA ALA A 120 13.42 9.44 -0.93
C ALA A 120 13.20 8.14 -1.69
N VAL A 121 13.59 8.09 -2.98
CA VAL A 121 13.57 6.85 -3.80
C VAL A 121 14.36 5.73 -3.11
N VAL A 122 15.58 6.05 -2.66
CA VAL A 122 16.46 5.09 -1.98
C VAL A 122 15.87 4.65 -0.64
N LEU A 123 15.30 5.59 0.13
CA LEU A 123 14.69 5.30 1.42
C LEU A 123 13.46 4.39 1.28
N PHE A 124 12.57 4.67 0.32
CA PHE A 124 11.42 3.82 0.03
C PHE A 124 11.84 2.44 -0.49
N ALA A 125 12.90 2.36 -1.30
CA ALA A 125 13.45 1.08 -1.75
C ALA A 125 13.94 0.24 -0.57
N ALA A 126 14.72 0.86 0.32
CA ALA A 126 15.27 0.21 1.52
C ALA A 126 14.15 -0.21 2.48
N ALA A 127 13.17 0.65 2.73
CA ALA A 127 12.02 0.33 3.57
C ALA A 127 11.20 -0.83 2.98
N GLY A 128 10.92 -0.79 1.67
CA GLY A 128 10.22 -1.87 0.97
C GLY A 128 10.93 -3.21 1.08
N ALA A 129 12.24 -3.23 0.83
CA ALA A 129 13.05 -4.43 0.96
C ALA A 129 13.15 -4.94 2.41
N GLY A 130 13.32 -4.03 3.39
CA GLY A 130 13.39 -4.39 4.81
C GLY A 130 12.08 -4.98 5.32
N ILE A 131 10.95 -4.35 5.00
CA ILE A 131 9.60 -4.84 5.33
C ILE A 131 9.36 -6.19 4.65
N ALA A 132 9.74 -6.35 3.38
CA ALA A 132 9.64 -7.63 2.67
C ALA A 132 10.46 -8.74 3.34
N GLY A 133 11.71 -8.44 3.72
CA GLY A 133 12.59 -9.38 4.40
C GLY A 133 12.00 -9.85 5.74
N LEU A 134 11.55 -8.93 6.57
CA LEU A 134 10.90 -9.25 7.85
C LEU A 134 9.60 -10.03 7.64
N ALA A 135 8.72 -9.58 6.74
CA ALA A 135 7.46 -10.24 6.44
C ALA A 135 7.65 -11.69 5.98
N LEU A 136 8.58 -11.93 5.04
CA LEU A 136 8.85 -13.27 4.51
C LEU A 136 9.60 -14.15 5.50
N HIS A 137 10.37 -13.56 6.43
CA HIS A 137 11.03 -14.29 7.50
C HIS A 137 10.06 -14.74 8.59
N GLU A 138 9.20 -13.83 9.08
CA GLU A 138 8.21 -14.14 10.11
C GLU A 138 7.11 -15.07 9.57
N HIS A 139 6.75 -14.89 8.29
CA HIS A 139 5.61 -15.58 7.67
C HIS A 139 5.94 -16.05 6.26
N PRO A 140 6.80 -17.08 6.13
CA PRO A 140 7.09 -17.66 4.83
C PRO A 140 5.79 -18.21 4.22
N PRO A 141 5.43 -17.82 2.98
CA PRO A 141 4.25 -18.35 2.31
C PRO A 141 4.44 -19.86 2.06
N PRO A 142 3.38 -20.67 2.16
CA PRO A 142 3.49 -22.10 1.94
C PRO A 142 3.90 -22.41 0.48
N PRO A 143 4.64 -23.51 0.23
CA PRO A 143 5.04 -23.86 -1.11
C PRO A 143 3.84 -23.96 -2.05
N SER A 144 3.96 -23.45 -3.27
CA SER A 144 2.90 -23.48 -4.30
C SER A 144 1.62 -22.68 -3.99
N SER A 145 1.71 -21.68 -3.10
CA SER A 145 0.57 -20.82 -2.71
C SER A 145 0.14 -19.78 -3.75
N PHE A 146 0.60 -19.87 -5.00
CA PHE A 146 0.20 -18.90 -6.02
C PHE A 146 -1.29 -19.03 -6.32
N ASP A 147 -2.07 -18.07 -5.83
CA ASP A 147 -3.51 -17.93 -6.07
C ASP A 147 -3.79 -16.59 -6.77
N ARG A 148 -4.60 -16.62 -7.83
CA ARG A 148 -5.08 -15.41 -8.50
C ARG A 148 -5.85 -14.50 -7.54
N ARG A 149 -6.55 -15.08 -6.56
CA ARG A 149 -7.24 -14.30 -5.52
C ARG A 149 -6.25 -13.57 -4.63
N ALA A 150 -5.07 -14.17 -4.37
CA ALA A 150 -4.02 -13.52 -3.60
C ALA A 150 -3.53 -12.26 -4.34
N VAL A 151 -3.25 -12.38 -5.64
CA VAL A 151 -2.86 -11.25 -6.51
C VAL A 151 -3.93 -10.16 -6.53
N ALA A 152 -5.20 -10.52 -6.73
CA ALA A 152 -6.30 -9.56 -6.73
C ALA A 152 -6.46 -8.86 -5.38
N GLY A 153 -6.32 -9.60 -4.27
CA GLY A 153 -6.34 -9.03 -2.92
C GLY A 153 -5.17 -8.07 -2.66
N THR A 154 -3.98 -8.39 -3.17
CA THR A 154 -2.80 -7.51 -3.10
C THR A 154 -3.05 -6.23 -3.89
N GLY A 155 -3.55 -6.33 -5.13
CA GLY A 155 -3.93 -5.16 -5.93
C GLY A 155 -4.98 -4.29 -5.23
N LEU A 156 -6.02 -4.91 -4.67
CA LEU A 156 -7.05 -4.18 -3.91
C LEU A 156 -6.46 -3.47 -2.69
N SER A 157 -5.58 -4.13 -1.93
CA SER A 157 -4.94 -3.51 -0.76
C SER A 157 -4.04 -2.33 -1.11
N ILE A 158 -3.34 -2.40 -2.25
CA ILE A 158 -2.54 -1.28 -2.78
C ILE A 158 -3.45 -0.12 -3.15
N ILE A 159 -4.56 -0.38 -3.86
CA ILE A 159 -5.54 0.66 -4.23
C ILE A 159 -6.09 1.35 -2.98
N LEU A 160 -6.52 0.57 -1.98
CA LEU A 160 -7.08 1.12 -0.74
C LEU A 160 -6.04 1.93 0.05
N PHE A 161 -4.79 1.48 0.10
CA PHE A 161 -3.71 2.24 0.72
C PHE A 161 -3.40 3.53 -0.04
N THR A 162 -3.39 3.51 -1.37
CA THR A 162 -3.24 4.72 -2.19
C THR A 162 -4.37 5.73 -1.90
N LEU A 163 -5.61 5.26 -1.80
CA LEU A 163 -6.75 6.10 -1.43
C LEU A 163 -6.62 6.66 -0.02
N GLN A 164 -6.14 5.87 0.93
CA GLN A 164 -5.85 6.33 2.30
C GLN A 164 -4.76 7.40 2.31
N TYR A 165 -3.68 7.23 1.52
CA TYR A 165 -2.60 8.20 1.39
C TYR A 165 -3.12 9.51 0.78
N ALA A 166 -3.91 9.44 -0.29
CA ALA A 166 -4.56 10.60 -0.89
C ALA A 166 -5.54 11.29 0.08
N GLN A 167 -6.33 10.52 0.83
CA GLN A 167 -7.23 11.05 1.87
C GLN A 167 -6.44 11.81 2.93
N SER A 168 -5.30 11.28 3.37
CA SER A 168 -4.44 11.96 4.33
C SER A 168 -3.95 13.31 3.80
N ALA A 169 -3.53 13.37 2.53
CA ALA A 169 -3.08 14.60 1.88
C ALA A 169 -4.21 15.63 1.79
N TRP A 170 -5.38 15.21 1.30
CA TRP A 170 -6.52 16.09 1.14
C TRP A 170 -7.03 16.64 2.48
N MET A 171 -7.29 15.76 3.46
CA MET A 171 -7.77 16.17 4.78
C MET A 171 -6.74 17.05 5.49
N ALA A 172 -5.46 16.64 5.45
CA ALA A 172 -4.40 17.42 6.02
C ALA A 172 -4.32 18.78 5.33
N ALA A 173 -4.51 18.94 4.03
CA ALA A 173 -4.45 20.25 3.36
C ALA A 173 -5.62 21.20 3.68
N GLN A 174 -6.80 20.69 4.04
CA GLN A 174 -7.97 21.55 4.31
C GLN A 174 -7.79 22.49 5.51
N GLY A 175 -6.98 22.16 6.52
CA GLY A 175 -6.78 23.07 7.66
C GLY A 175 -7.86 23.02 8.73
N THR A 176 -8.98 22.38 8.46
CA THR A 176 -10.20 22.49 9.27
C THR A 176 -10.38 21.35 10.26
N TYR A 177 -9.70 20.22 10.07
CA TYR A 177 -9.84 19.05 10.92
C TYR A 177 -8.80 19.06 12.05
N SER A 178 -9.24 18.70 13.27
CA SER A 178 -8.31 18.53 14.39
C SER A 178 -7.45 17.27 14.20
N PRO A 179 -6.20 17.24 14.69
CA PRO A 179 -5.31 16.08 14.61
C PRO A 179 -6.00 14.75 14.97
N THR A 180 -6.77 14.73 16.06
CA THR A 180 -7.51 13.56 16.52
C THR A 180 -8.51 13.05 15.47
N VAL A 181 -9.23 13.95 14.80
CA VAL A 181 -10.19 13.56 13.74
C VAL A 181 -9.45 12.94 12.54
N LEU A 182 -8.30 13.48 12.13
CA LEU A 182 -7.50 12.88 11.06
C LEU A 182 -7.02 11.48 11.46
N VAL A 183 -6.45 11.33 12.66
CA VAL A 183 -5.96 10.04 13.17
C VAL A 183 -7.08 9.01 13.21
N MET A 184 -8.26 9.37 13.70
CA MET A 184 -9.41 8.45 13.76
C MET A 184 -9.91 8.08 12.36
N ALA A 185 -10.03 9.05 11.45
CA ALA A 185 -10.46 8.80 10.08
C ALA A 185 -9.49 7.90 9.32
N LEU A 186 -8.18 8.14 9.44
CA LEU A 186 -7.15 7.29 8.84
C LEU A 186 -7.00 5.95 9.55
N GLY A 187 -7.30 5.88 10.85
CA GLY A 187 -7.33 4.62 11.61
C GLY A 187 -8.45 3.69 11.13
N VAL A 188 -9.62 4.22 10.84
CA VAL A 188 -10.73 3.42 10.28
C VAL A 188 -10.37 2.87 8.89
N THR A 189 -9.83 3.71 8.00
CA THR A 189 -9.42 3.24 6.66
C THR A 189 -8.20 2.32 6.70
N ALA A 190 -7.30 2.51 7.68
CA ALA A 190 -6.21 1.57 7.99
C ALA A 190 -6.77 0.19 8.32
N MET A 191 -7.73 0.11 9.25
CA MET A 191 -8.34 -1.15 9.65
C MET A 191 -9.01 -1.87 8.47
N VAL A 192 -9.75 -1.14 7.63
CA VAL A 192 -10.37 -1.72 6.41
C VAL A 192 -9.30 -2.25 5.46
N THR A 193 -8.26 -1.44 5.18
CA THR A 193 -7.16 -1.82 4.28
C THR A 193 -6.42 -3.05 4.81
N MET A 194 -6.04 -3.05 6.08
CA MET A 194 -5.40 -4.19 6.75
C MET A 194 -6.29 -5.43 6.72
N PHE A 195 -7.60 -5.29 6.95
CA PHE A 195 -8.53 -6.42 6.89
C PHE A 195 -8.59 -7.02 5.48
N THR A 196 -8.59 -6.20 4.42
CA THR A 196 -8.53 -6.72 3.05
C THR A 196 -7.18 -7.35 2.73
N ALA A 197 -6.09 -6.76 3.22
CA ALA A 197 -4.73 -7.27 3.04
C ALA A 197 -4.48 -8.58 3.82
N ILE A 198 -5.14 -8.80 4.95
CA ILE A 198 -5.02 -10.05 5.72
C ILE A 198 -6.04 -11.08 5.21
N GLY A 199 -7.30 -10.70 5.11
CA GLY A 199 -8.45 -11.58 4.82
C GLY A 199 -8.46 -12.21 3.44
N ALA A 200 -7.68 -11.69 2.49
CA ALA A 200 -7.49 -12.33 1.19
C ALA A 200 -6.50 -13.52 1.22
N SER A 201 -6.13 -14.04 2.40
CA SER A 201 -5.44 -15.32 2.57
C SER A 201 -6.11 -16.16 3.68
N PRO A 202 -6.79 -17.28 3.35
CA PRO A 202 -7.45 -18.15 4.33
C PRO A 202 -6.51 -18.79 5.37
N SER A 203 -5.21 -18.76 5.11
CA SER A 203 -4.16 -19.38 5.93
C SER A 203 -3.20 -18.37 6.57
N ALA A 204 -3.51 -17.06 6.55
CA ALA A 204 -2.65 -16.03 7.13
C ALA A 204 -3.08 -15.70 8.57
N PRO A 205 -2.44 -16.27 9.62
CA PRO A 205 -2.72 -15.89 11.00
C PRO A 205 -2.15 -14.50 11.28
N LEU A 206 -2.97 -13.48 11.59
CA LEU A 206 -2.61 -12.13 12.12
C LEU A 206 -1.10 -11.75 12.05
N PRO A 207 -0.43 -11.84 10.88
CA PRO A 207 1.00 -12.14 10.88
C PRO A 207 1.81 -10.85 11.05
N TYR A 208 1.21 -9.74 10.66
CA TYR A 208 1.91 -8.49 10.58
C TYR A 208 1.87 -7.69 11.88
N SER A 209 1.41 -8.22 13.02
CA SER A 209 1.28 -7.42 14.24
C SER A 209 2.62 -6.82 14.70
N ARG A 210 3.70 -7.61 14.70
CA ARG A 210 5.06 -7.14 15.04
C ARG A 210 5.60 -6.18 14.00
N LEU A 211 5.52 -6.55 12.71
CA LEU A 211 5.92 -5.70 11.59
C LEU A 211 5.19 -4.35 11.59
N THR A 212 3.87 -4.37 11.84
CA THR A 212 2.99 -3.20 11.89
C THR A 212 3.39 -2.30 13.06
N ALA A 213 3.59 -2.87 14.25
CA ALA A 213 4.03 -2.11 15.41
C ALA A 213 5.43 -1.51 15.18
N ALA A 214 6.35 -2.29 14.61
CA ALA A 214 7.70 -1.84 14.29
C ALA A 214 7.66 -0.69 13.27
N ALA A 215 6.89 -0.80 12.19
CA ALA A 215 6.78 0.25 11.18
C ALA A 215 6.07 1.51 11.72
N ALA A 216 5.00 1.34 12.51
CA ALA A 216 4.26 2.42 13.14
C ALA A 216 5.10 3.26 14.11
N VAL A 217 6.23 2.71 14.58
CA VAL A 217 7.20 3.42 15.44
C VAL A 217 8.42 3.88 14.65
N ALA A 218 9.05 2.97 13.91
CA ALA A 218 10.30 3.24 13.18
C ALA A 218 10.10 4.29 12.07
N GLY A 219 8.97 4.26 11.37
CA GLY A 219 8.65 5.25 10.34
C GLY A 219 8.65 6.68 10.89
N PRO A 220 7.79 7.01 11.88
CA PRO A 220 7.80 8.32 12.53
C PRO A 220 9.15 8.71 13.15
N LEU A 221 9.92 7.76 13.69
CA LEU A 221 11.26 8.07 14.22
C LEU A 221 12.24 8.44 13.11
N VAL A 222 12.20 7.76 11.96
CA VAL A 222 13.00 8.13 10.78
C VAL A 222 12.60 9.53 10.32
N GLU A 223 11.31 9.83 10.20
CA GLU A 223 10.80 11.17 9.85
C GLU A 223 11.34 12.25 10.79
N LEU A 224 11.34 12.01 12.10
CA LEU A 224 11.91 12.93 13.08
C LEU A 224 13.38 13.22 12.80
N VAL A 225 14.17 12.19 12.48
CA VAL A 225 15.59 12.39 12.13
C VAL A 225 15.71 13.20 10.84
N LEU A 226 14.94 12.87 9.79
CA LEU A 226 15.00 13.58 8.51
C LEU A 226 14.61 15.07 8.63
N ILE A 227 13.67 15.40 9.52
CA ILE A 227 13.17 16.77 9.71
C ILE A 227 13.99 17.56 10.74
N ARG A 228 14.29 16.96 11.90
CA ARG A 228 14.91 17.66 13.05
C ARG A 228 16.41 17.64 13.03
N VAL A 229 17.02 16.59 12.49
CA VAL A 229 18.48 16.44 12.45
C VAL A 229 19.02 16.81 11.08
N LEU A 230 18.39 16.31 10.02
CA LEU A 230 18.88 16.51 8.65
C LEU A 230 18.23 17.69 7.90
N HIS A 231 17.13 18.24 8.43
CA HIS A 231 16.42 19.37 7.83
C HIS A 231 16.14 19.19 6.32
N LEU A 232 15.67 18.01 5.91
CA LEU A 232 15.50 17.68 4.48
C LEU A 232 14.15 18.13 3.92
N TYR A 233 13.12 18.19 4.76
CA TYR A 233 11.78 18.68 4.44
C TYR A 233 11.05 19.08 5.73
N HIS A 234 9.86 19.63 5.59
CA HIS A 234 8.95 19.89 6.71
C HIS A 234 7.49 19.64 6.31
N TYR A 235 6.66 19.40 7.33
CA TYR A 235 5.21 19.41 7.18
C TYR A 235 4.66 20.82 7.36
N ALA A 236 3.64 21.19 6.59
CA ALA A 236 3.00 22.51 6.70
C ALA A 236 2.26 22.70 8.04
N ARG A 237 1.74 21.61 8.61
CA ARG A 237 0.99 21.61 9.88
C ARG A 237 1.33 20.39 10.75
N PRO A 238 2.51 20.38 11.40
CA PRO A 238 2.88 19.33 12.33
C PRO A 238 2.13 19.49 13.66
N ASP A 239 1.93 18.38 14.39
CA ASP A 239 1.28 18.36 15.70
C ASP A 239 2.15 17.73 16.80
N TRP A 240 3.15 16.91 16.45
CA TRP A 240 4.09 16.30 17.39
C TRP A 240 5.52 16.37 16.88
N GLN A 241 6.36 17.15 17.56
CA GLN A 241 7.81 17.25 17.28
C GLN A 241 8.17 17.49 15.80
N GLY A 242 7.32 18.15 15.02
CA GLY A 242 7.58 18.45 13.60
C GLY A 242 7.01 17.44 12.61
N ILE A 243 6.38 16.37 13.08
CA ILE A 243 5.61 15.43 12.26
C ILE A 243 4.12 15.50 12.63
N PRO A 244 3.22 15.08 11.71
CA PRO A 244 1.80 14.93 12.01
C PRO A 244 1.47 13.55 12.56
N TRP A 245 0.58 13.45 13.56
CA TRP A 245 0.31 12.19 14.25
C TRP A 245 -0.41 11.16 13.39
N TRP A 246 -1.15 11.64 12.39
CA TRP A 246 -1.86 10.80 11.44
C TRP A 246 -0.94 9.95 10.57
N ILE A 247 0.38 10.18 10.59
CA ILE A 247 1.36 9.36 9.87
C ILE A 247 1.52 7.96 10.47
N VAL A 248 1.24 7.78 11.76
CA VAL A 248 1.35 6.48 12.46
C VAL A 248 0.45 5.41 11.81
N PRO A 249 -0.88 5.61 11.66
CA PRO A 249 -1.73 4.62 10.98
C PRO A 249 -1.37 4.41 9.51
N LEU A 250 -0.77 5.40 8.81
CA LEU A 250 -0.26 5.19 7.45
C LEU A 250 0.93 4.24 7.42
N TYR A 251 1.94 4.46 8.26
CA TYR A 251 3.10 3.57 8.34
C TYR A 251 2.71 2.15 8.74
N ALA A 252 1.81 2.03 9.72
CA ALA A 252 1.22 0.76 10.12
C ALA A 252 0.59 0.04 8.90
N THR A 253 -0.30 0.71 8.17
CA THR A 253 -1.01 0.11 7.03
C THR A 253 -0.08 -0.21 5.88
N GLY A 254 0.83 0.71 5.56
CA GLY A 254 1.82 0.55 4.49
C GLY A 254 2.66 -0.71 4.67
N SER A 255 3.10 -1.01 5.90
CA SER A 255 3.87 -2.23 6.18
C SER A 255 3.10 -3.52 5.90
N VAL A 256 1.80 -3.55 6.19
CA VAL A 256 0.95 -4.73 5.93
C VAL A 256 0.77 -4.92 4.43
N VAL A 257 0.52 -3.84 3.69
CA VAL A 257 0.35 -3.88 2.23
C VAL A 257 1.64 -4.29 1.53
N VAL A 258 2.78 -3.74 1.94
CA VAL A 258 4.11 -4.08 1.41
C VAL A 258 4.50 -5.52 1.77
N GLY A 259 4.24 -5.98 3.00
CA GLY A 259 4.46 -7.37 3.39
C GLY A 259 3.64 -8.35 2.54
N ARG A 260 2.37 -8.00 2.25
CA ARG A 260 1.52 -8.79 1.34
C ARG A 260 2.04 -8.80 -0.09
N LEU A 261 2.52 -7.66 -0.60
CA LEU A 261 3.15 -7.57 -1.91
C LEU A 261 4.35 -8.53 -1.99
N ALA A 262 5.22 -8.52 -0.98
CA ALA A 262 6.37 -9.42 -0.90
C ALA A 262 5.97 -10.90 -0.95
N ALA A 263 4.97 -11.32 -0.16
CA ALA A 263 4.46 -12.69 -0.18
C ALA A 263 3.88 -13.10 -1.55
N THR A 264 3.23 -12.15 -2.24
CA THR A 264 2.67 -12.37 -3.58
C THR A 264 3.76 -12.54 -4.63
N LEU A 265 4.79 -11.68 -4.59
CA LEU A 265 5.95 -11.77 -5.49
C LEU A 265 6.73 -13.05 -5.27
N TYR A 266 6.98 -13.43 -4.01
CA TYR A 266 7.63 -14.69 -3.68
C TYR A 266 6.89 -15.88 -4.30
N SER A 267 5.57 -15.96 -4.09
CA SER A 267 4.74 -17.05 -4.62
C SER A 267 4.77 -17.10 -6.16
N ALA A 268 4.81 -15.93 -6.81
CA ALA A 268 4.92 -15.84 -8.27
C ALA A 268 6.28 -16.33 -8.78
N MET A 269 7.37 -15.95 -8.11
CA MET A 269 8.73 -16.34 -8.48
C MET A 269 8.99 -17.82 -8.25
N GLU A 270 8.53 -18.38 -7.13
CA GLU A 270 8.59 -19.82 -6.85
C GLU A 270 7.90 -20.61 -7.98
N ARG A 271 6.73 -20.14 -8.43
CA ARG A 271 6.00 -20.77 -9.55
C ARG A 271 6.75 -20.73 -10.87
N VAL A 272 7.47 -19.64 -11.17
CA VAL A 272 8.27 -19.50 -12.40
C VAL A 272 9.49 -20.42 -12.36
N GLN A 273 10.10 -20.60 -11.19
CA GLN A 273 11.30 -21.41 -11.02
C GLN A 273 11.01 -22.91 -10.84
N ALA A 274 9.79 -23.28 -10.45
CA ALA A 274 9.41 -24.68 -10.27
C ALA A 274 9.61 -25.46 -11.58
N PRO A 275 10.48 -26.48 -11.61
CA PRO A 275 10.72 -27.26 -12.82
C PRO A 275 9.41 -27.87 -13.32
N SER A 276 9.17 -27.75 -14.62
CA SER A 276 7.96 -28.27 -15.27
C SER A 276 8.00 -29.80 -15.30
N HIS A 277 7.85 -30.46 -14.15
CA HIS A 277 7.72 -31.92 -14.03
C HIS A 277 6.33 -32.42 -14.48
N ARG A 278 5.66 -31.72 -15.40
CA ARG A 278 4.47 -32.25 -16.06
C ARG A 278 4.92 -33.03 -17.29
N LYS A 279 5.11 -34.34 -17.06
CA LYS A 279 5.06 -35.36 -18.12
C LYS A 279 3.63 -35.48 -18.64
#